data_AF-A0A0Q6AG36-F1
#
_entry.id   AF-A0A0Q6AG36-F1
#
_cell.length_a   1.000
_cell.length_b   1.000
_cell.length_c   1.000
_cell.angle_alpha   90.00
_cell.angle_beta   90.00
_cell.angle_gamma   90.00
#
_symmetry.space_group_name_H-M   'P 1'
#
loop_
_entity.id
_entity.type
_entity.pdbx_description
1 polymer ?
#
loop_
_entity_poly.entity_id
_entity_poly.type
_entity_poly.pdbx_seq_one_letter_code
_entity_poly.pdbx_strand_id
1 'polypeptide(L)'
;MVRWLLAWALMLGLGAVLAPAARADDVSAAARGVVRVLAIATVDGEMVDIEHGTGFAVAPNRIVTNAHVVELLERYPGEAVLAIVPSEGERSYEGRLLRVDTARDLALIEVREVRLPPLTLYTGALGEGDASIALGYPGNVDLATARSADDFVTPTAPVRSQGVLSGNRRLEGTAVLVHTASIARGNSGGPLLDRCGRVLGVNSALTRGEEGDASFAFAIADNELVAFLRDAGQPVATIATPCVTLADADARDRADAERQSVEDRERARAAAERAREDRLAALDTARADNAERRENMIALAALLLALSVLAAGGAGLLASRGDTRRARWAAGGGAVLLAGAIIVFVLRPDFDPASVKGGDAATAATRATPLAGVLQCTLMPERSRIIVSPVETVRFDWRADGCMNRRTQYAEAPGGGWERILVPGEDATVSVLRFDPVSGSYTNSRYLLSAEAMDRARTLRGQVQQKACESGTGARAALATQQSAIRTALPAQANERLVYRCTRAG
;
A
#
# COMPACT_ATOMS: atom_id res chain seq x y z
N MET A 1 51.71 7.05 18.67
CA MET A 1 51.12 7.84 17.57
C MET A 1 50.01 7.12 16.79
N VAL A 2 50.04 5.80 16.61
CA VAL A 2 49.05 5.07 15.77
C VAL A 2 47.65 4.92 16.40
N ARG A 3 47.53 4.93 17.74
CA ARG A 3 46.23 4.74 18.43
C ARG A 3 45.30 5.97 18.43
N TRP A 4 45.83 7.16 18.17
CA TRP A 4 45.03 8.41 18.14
C TRP A 4 44.44 8.70 16.74
N LEU A 5 45.06 8.18 15.67
CA LEU A 5 44.57 8.34 14.30
C LEU A 5 43.36 7.43 14.00
N LEU A 6 43.26 6.26 14.63
CA LEU A 6 42.10 5.36 14.52
C LEU A 6 40.85 5.91 15.22
N ALA A 7 41.01 6.68 16.29
CA ALA A 7 39.89 7.31 16.99
C ALA A 7 39.26 8.46 16.18
N TRP A 8 40.08 9.19 15.41
CA TRP A 8 39.59 10.25 14.50
C TRP A 8 38.90 9.68 13.25
N ALA A 9 39.38 8.55 12.72
CA ALA A 9 38.72 7.86 11.60
C ALA A 9 37.34 7.27 11.99
N LEU A 10 37.16 6.85 13.25
CA LEU A 10 35.87 6.38 13.77
C LEU A 10 34.89 7.53 14.10
N MET A 11 35.38 8.73 14.42
CA MET A 11 34.51 9.90 14.66
C MET A 11 34.07 10.60 13.36
N LEU A 12 34.85 10.52 12.28
CA LEU A 12 34.43 11.01 10.95
C LEU A 12 33.38 10.13 10.26
N GLY A 13 33.19 8.89 10.72
CA GLY A 13 32.17 7.96 10.20
C GLY A 13 30.75 8.16 10.76
N LEU A 14 30.57 8.98 11.80
CA LEU A 14 29.27 9.20 12.46
C LEU A 14 28.56 10.49 12.01
N GLY A 15 29.11 11.20 11.02
CA GLY A 15 28.60 12.48 10.53
C GLY A 15 27.87 12.43 9.19
N ALA A 16 27.56 11.24 8.66
CA ALA A 16 26.60 11.13 7.57
C ALA A 16 25.20 11.37 8.13
N VAL A 17 24.86 12.66 8.32
CA VAL A 17 23.47 13.09 8.35
C VAL A 17 22.90 12.60 7.02
N LEU A 18 22.22 11.45 7.08
CA LEU A 18 21.24 11.07 6.08
C LEU A 18 20.27 12.25 6.06
N ALA A 19 20.49 13.19 5.14
CA ALA A 19 19.44 14.12 4.77
C ALA A 19 18.24 13.22 4.50
N PRO A 20 17.12 13.37 5.24
CA PRO A 20 15.94 12.61 4.90
C PRO A 20 15.68 12.90 3.42
N ALA A 21 15.66 11.87 2.58
CA ALA A 21 15.23 12.02 1.20
C ALA A 21 13.95 12.87 1.25
N ALA A 22 13.94 13.99 0.52
CA ALA A 22 12.81 14.91 0.50
C ALA A 22 11.56 14.04 0.40
N ARG A 23 10.74 14.03 1.47
CA ARG A 23 9.59 13.15 1.51
C ARG A 23 8.68 13.65 0.40
N ALA A 24 8.63 12.91 -0.71
CA ALA A 24 7.49 13.00 -1.58
C ALA A 24 6.27 12.82 -0.67
N ASP A 25 5.36 13.76 -0.73
CA ASP A 25 4.10 13.70 -0.03
C ASP A 25 2.97 13.96 -1.02
N ASP A 26 1.76 13.72 -0.56
CA ASP A 26 0.55 13.77 -1.38
C ASP A 26 0.35 15.11 -2.12
N VAL A 27 0.84 16.20 -1.52
CA VAL A 27 0.81 17.55 -2.10
C VAL A 27 1.80 17.70 -3.24
N SER A 28 2.99 17.12 -3.10
CA SER A 28 4.01 17.13 -4.15
C SER A 28 3.52 16.42 -5.43
N ALA A 29 2.64 15.42 -5.30
CA ALA A 29 1.99 14.78 -6.43
C ALA A 29 0.96 15.70 -7.12
N ALA A 30 0.23 16.52 -6.35
CA ALA A 30 -0.70 17.53 -6.87
C ALA A 30 0.02 18.72 -7.52
N ALA A 31 1.21 19.09 -7.04
CA ALA A 31 2.02 20.17 -7.58
C ALA A 31 2.30 20.04 -9.08
N ARG A 32 2.33 18.81 -9.63
CA ARG A 32 2.52 18.55 -11.07
C ARG A 32 1.42 19.10 -11.98
N GLY A 33 0.22 19.28 -11.43
CA GLY A 33 -0.90 19.89 -12.15
C GLY A 33 -1.01 21.40 -11.94
N VAL A 34 -0.11 22.00 -11.17
CA VAL A 34 -0.06 23.45 -10.92
C VAL A 34 0.89 24.08 -11.95
N VAL A 35 0.50 25.21 -12.49
CA VAL A 35 1.23 25.92 -13.55
C VAL A 35 1.37 27.39 -13.20
N ARG A 36 2.44 28.01 -13.66
CA ARG A 36 2.54 29.47 -13.69
C ARG A 36 1.82 29.97 -14.94
N VAL A 37 1.07 31.05 -14.76
CA VAL A 37 0.30 31.71 -15.81
C VAL A 37 0.87 33.10 -15.99
N LEU A 38 1.26 33.43 -17.22
CA LEU A 38 1.83 34.72 -17.59
C LEU A 38 0.97 35.32 -18.71
N ALA A 39 0.38 36.50 -18.47
CA ALA A 39 -0.24 37.30 -19.50
C ALA A 39 0.72 38.43 -19.86
N ILE A 40 1.10 38.53 -21.14
CA ILE A 40 2.13 39.45 -21.63
C ILE A 40 1.50 40.29 -22.73
N ALA A 41 1.42 41.61 -22.55
CA ALA A 41 0.93 42.55 -23.55
C ALA A 41 2.10 43.22 -24.29
N THR A 42 2.08 43.17 -25.61
CA THR A 42 3.09 43.76 -26.49
C THR A 42 2.43 44.69 -27.50
N VAL A 43 2.75 45.98 -27.43
CA VAL A 43 2.22 47.02 -28.33
C VAL A 43 3.39 47.57 -29.14
N ASP A 44 3.27 47.63 -30.46
CA ASP A 44 4.33 48.09 -31.38
C ASP A 44 5.69 47.37 -31.21
N GLY A 45 5.67 46.11 -30.75
CA GLY A 45 6.87 45.31 -30.51
C GLY A 45 7.56 45.57 -29.17
N GLU A 46 7.02 46.47 -28.34
CA GLU A 46 7.47 46.72 -26.97
C GLU A 46 6.52 46.07 -25.97
N MET A 47 7.10 45.45 -24.95
CA MET A 47 6.33 44.88 -23.84
C MET A 47 5.81 46.01 -22.96
N VAL A 48 4.49 46.16 -22.91
CA VAL A 48 3.82 47.26 -22.20
C VAL A 48 3.38 46.84 -20.81
N ASP A 49 2.97 45.58 -20.64
CA ASP A 49 2.50 45.07 -19.35
C ASP A 49 2.71 43.55 -19.22
N ILE A 50 2.91 43.09 -17.97
CA ILE A 50 2.96 41.68 -17.60
C ILE A 50 2.15 41.46 -16.34
N GLU A 51 1.18 40.56 -16.43
CA GLU A 51 0.51 39.96 -15.29
C GLU A 51 0.99 38.53 -15.11
N HIS A 52 1.18 38.14 -13.85
CA HIS A 52 1.59 36.79 -13.51
C HIS A 52 0.78 36.26 -12.35
N GLY A 53 0.49 34.96 -12.43
CA GLY A 53 -0.28 34.25 -11.43
C GLY A 53 -0.01 32.76 -11.49
N THR A 54 -0.86 32.02 -10.81
CA THR A 54 -0.85 30.57 -10.79
C THR A 54 -2.14 30.07 -11.42
N GLY A 55 -2.11 28.89 -11.99
CA GLY A 55 -3.29 28.12 -12.36
C GLY A 55 -3.10 26.66 -11.99
N PHE A 56 -4.15 25.87 -12.14
CA PHE A 56 -4.06 24.41 -12.01
C PHE A 56 -4.97 23.69 -12.98
N ALA A 57 -4.55 22.50 -13.38
CA ALA A 57 -5.27 21.66 -14.32
C ALA A 57 -6.53 21.06 -13.67
N VAL A 58 -7.68 21.23 -14.33
CA VAL A 58 -8.95 20.56 -14.00
C VAL A 58 -9.29 19.44 -15.01
N ALA A 59 -8.62 19.45 -16.16
CA ALA A 59 -8.54 18.36 -17.12
C ALA A 59 -7.16 18.39 -17.80
N PRO A 60 -6.75 17.35 -18.56
CA PRO A 60 -5.42 17.29 -19.13
C PRO A 60 -4.98 18.49 -19.97
N ASN A 61 -5.94 19.21 -20.56
CA ASN A 61 -5.71 20.40 -21.41
C ASN A 61 -6.55 21.60 -20.96
N ARG A 62 -6.98 21.65 -19.68
CA ARG A 62 -7.85 22.68 -19.14
C ARG A 62 -7.33 23.16 -17.80
N ILE A 63 -7.07 24.46 -17.70
CA ILE A 63 -6.49 25.11 -16.54
C ILE A 63 -7.47 26.14 -16.01
N VAL A 64 -7.65 26.17 -14.69
CA VAL A 64 -8.35 27.25 -13.99
C VAL A 64 -7.33 28.21 -13.40
N THR A 65 -7.65 29.50 -13.47
CA THR A 65 -6.94 30.59 -12.78
C THR A 65 -7.95 31.66 -12.37
N ASN A 66 -7.48 32.79 -11.82
CA ASN A 66 -8.34 33.94 -11.55
C ASN A 66 -8.60 34.78 -12.80
N ALA A 67 -9.73 35.49 -12.83
CA ALA A 67 -10.07 36.39 -13.94
C ALA A 67 -9.08 37.55 -14.04
N HIS A 68 -8.68 38.13 -12.90
CA HIS A 68 -7.71 39.23 -12.87
C HIS A 68 -6.29 38.83 -13.30
N VAL A 69 -5.96 37.54 -13.39
CA VAL A 69 -4.64 37.08 -13.88
C VAL A 69 -4.58 37.12 -15.41
N VAL A 70 -5.74 37.13 -16.07
CA VAL A 70 -5.87 37.14 -17.54
C VAL A 70 -6.51 38.42 -18.04
N GLU A 71 -6.65 39.46 -17.19
CA GLU A 71 -7.34 40.71 -17.52
C GLU A 71 -6.64 41.44 -18.69
N LEU A 72 -5.31 41.33 -18.78
CA LEU A 72 -4.55 41.88 -19.91
C LEU A 72 -5.05 41.42 -21.29
N LEU A 73 -5.60 40.20 -21.40
CA LEU A 73 -6.12 39.70 -22.68
C LEU A 73 -7.38 40.46 -23.12
N GLU A 74 -8.20 40.94 -22.17
CA GLU A 74 -9.38 41.76 -22.46
C GLU A 74 -8.98 43.23 -22.68
N ARG A 75 -7.95 43.71 -21.96
CA ARG A 75 -7.46 45.09 -22.08
C ARG A 75 -6.70 45.37 -23.38
N TYR A 76 -5.92 44.40 -23.88
CA TYR A 76 -5.10 44.51 -25.09
C TYR A 76 -5.44 43.41 -26.11
N PRO A 77 -6.62 43.47 -26.74
CA PRO A 77 -7.12 42.40 -27.61
C PRO A 77 -6.24 42.25 -28.87
N GLY A 78 -5.69 41.05 -29.07
CA GLY A 78 -4.80 40.73 -30.20
C GLY A 78 -3.33 41.12 -30.00
N GLU A 79 -3.03 41.84 -28.91
CA GLU A 79 -1.69 42.30 -28.54
C GLU A 79 -1.16 41.61 -27.27
N ALA A 80 -2.02 40.86 -26.58
CA ALA A 80 -1.66 40.04 -25.41
C ALA A 80 -1.59 38.54 -25.73
N VAL A 81 -0.58 37.87 -25.17
CA VAL A 81 -0.41 36.41 -25.23
C VAL A 81 -0.43 35.81 -23.84
N LEU A 82 -0.93 34.58 -23.74
CA LEU A 82 -0.97 33.82 -22.51
C LEU A 82 0.05 32.69 -22.56
N ALA A 83 1.07 32.74 -21.72
CA ALA A 83 2.06 31.68 -21.57
C ALA A 83 1.77 30.85 -20.31
N ILE A 84 1.70 29.55 -20.50
CA ILE A 84 1.51 28.53 -19.47
C ILE A 84 2.83 27.82 -19.25
N VAL A 85 3.35 27.91 -18.02
CA VAL A 85 4.63 27.33 -17.63
C VAL A 85 4.34 26.20 -16.65
N PRO A 86 4.45 24.92 -17.07
CA PRO A 86 4.20 23.80 -16.17
C PRO A 86 5.23 23.71 -15.04
N SER A 87 4.94 22.92 -14.01
CA SER A 87 5.88 22.69 -12.92
C SER A 87 7.09 21.82 -13.30
N GLU A 88 6.99 21.09 -14.41
CA GLU A 88 7.98 20.14 -14.90
C GLU A 88 8.04 20.16 -16.44
N GLY A 89 9.15 19.68 -17.00
CA GLY A 89 9.42 19.71 -18.44
C GLY A 89 10.42 20.79 -18.82
N GLU A 90 10.47 21.13 -20.10
CA GLU A 90 11.56 21.93 -20.67
C GLU A 90 11.11 23.28 -21.27
N ARG A 91 9.80 23.50 -21.46
CA ARG A 91 9.28 24.69 -22.14
C ARG A 91 7.94 25.15 -21.61
N SER A 92 7.60 26.40 -21.92
CA SER A 92 6.26 26.98 -21.79
C SER A 92 5.38 26.69 -23.02
N TYR A 93 4.08 26.88 -22.86
CA TYR A 93 3.06 26.59 -23.88
C TYR A 93 2.10 27.77 -24.00
N GLU A 94 1.64 28.05 -25.21
CA GLU A 94 0.60 29.07 -25.41
C GLU A 94 -0.76 28.57 -24.87
N GLY A 95 -1.41 29.43 -24.10
CA GLY A 95 -2.76 29.23 -23.57
C GLY A 95 -3.80 30.01 -24.38
N ARG A 96 -4.99 29.44 -24.52
CA ARG A 96 -6.16 30.08 -25.13
C ARG A 96 -7.24 30.28 -24.09
N LEU A 97 -7.65 31.52 -23.89
CA LEU A 97 -8.76 31.84 -22.99
C LEU A 97 -10.07 31.27 -23.55
N LEU A 98 -10.77 30.48 -22.74
CA LEU A 98 -12.07 29.88 -23.10
C LEU A 98 -13.24 30.65 -22.50
N ARG A 99 -13.09 31.06 -21.24
CA ARG A 99 -14.15 31.71 -20.47
C ARG A 99 -13.56 32.53 -19.34
N VAL A 100 -14.18 33.67 -19.08
CA VAL A 100 -13.91 34.54 -17.93
C VAL A 100 -15.22 34.79 -17.20
N ASP A 101 -15.15 34.79 -15.87
CA ASP A 101 -16.21 35.18 -14.97
C ASP A 101 -15.62 36.15 -13.94
N THR A 102 -15.75 37.44 -14.23
CA THR A 102 -15.22 38.52 -13.38
C THR A 102 -15.95 38.61 -12.05
N ALA A 103 -17.22 38.19 -11.96
CA ALA A 103 -17.98 38.24 -10.71
C ALA A 103 -17.49 37.20 -9.69
N ARG A 104 -17.06 36.03 -10.16
CA ARG A 104 -16.43 34.99 -9.32
C ARG A 104 -14.91 35.09 -9.26
N ASP A 105 -14.32 35.98 -10.05
CA ASP A 105 -12.88 36.07 -10.29
C ASP A 105 -12.28 34.73 -10.76
N LEU A 106 -12.90 34.08 -11.76
CA LEU A 106 -12.44 32.80 -12.31
C LEU A 106 -12.29 32.85 -13.82
N ALA A 107 -11.27 32.18 -14.35
CA ALA A 107 -11.04 32.00 -15.78
C ALA A 107 -10.69 30.56 -16.12
N LEU A 108 -11.08 30.13 -17.33
CA LEU A 108 -10.78 28.81 -17.89
C LEU A 108 -9.91 28.96 -19.14
N ILE A 109 -8.79 28.25 -19.15
CA ILE A 109 -7.79 28.29 -20.22
C ILE A 109 -7.66 26.90 -20.85
N GLU A 110 -7.55 26.85 -22.16
CA GLU A 110 -7.12 25.69 -22.92
C GLU A 110 -5.62 25.78 -23.21
N VAL A 111 -4.90 24.68 -23.01
CA VAL A 111 -3.50 24.54 -23.45
C VAL A 111 -3.40 23.40 -24.46
N ARG A 112 -2.51 23.55 -25.45
CA ARG A 112 -2.25 22.53 -26.47
C ARG A 112 -0.83 21.98 -26.33
N GLU A 113 -0.56 20.85 -26.97
CA GLU A 113 0.77 20.19 -27.01
C GLU A 113 1.33 19.66 -25.67
N VAL A 114 0.66 19.91 -24.55
CA VAL A 114 0.99 19.36 -23.24
C VAL A 114 -0.25 18.72 -22.61
N ARG A 115 -0.03 17.67 -21.80
CA ARG A 115 -1.05 17.07 -20.95
C ARG A 115 -0.63 17.20 -19.49
N LEU A 116 -1.43 17.90 -18.70
CA LEU A 116 -1.20 18.15 -17.28
C LEU A 116 -1.97 17.15 -16.42
N PRO A 117 -1.43 16.68 -15.29
CA PRO A 117 -2.18 15.89 -14.32
C PRO A 117 -3.32 16.74 -13.73
N PRO A 118 -4.60 16.39 -13.93
CA PRO A 118 -5.71 17.17 -13.37
C PRO A 118 -5.82 16.95 -11.86
N LEU A 119 -6.17 18.02 -11.14
CA LEU A 119 -6.48 17.98 -9.73
C LEU A 119 -7.97 17.69 -9.52
N THR A 120 -8.27 17.03 -8.40
CA THR A 120 -9.64 16.72 -7.98
C THR A 120 -10.11 17.73 -6.95
N LEU A 121 -11.37 18.16 -7.05
CA LEU A 121 -12.00 19.06 -6.11
C LEU A 121 -12.58 18.26 -4.94
N TYR A 122 -12.33 18.73 -3.72
CA TYR A 122 -12.94 18.18 -2.53
C TYR A 122 -14.24 18.92 -2.23
N THR A 123 -15.36 18.20 -2.32
CA THR A 123 -16.74 18.71 -2.12
C THR A 123 -17.36 18.23 -0.81
N GLY A 124 -16.55 17.60 0.05
CA GLY A 124 -16.99 17.18 1.37
C GLY A 124 -17.06 18.34 2.35
N ALA A 125 -17.44 18.05 3.59
CA ALA A 125 -17.48 19.06 4.64
C ALA A 125 -16.07 19.56 5.00
N LEU A 126 -15.94 20.87 5.17
CA LEU A 126 -14.75 21.57 5.66
C LEU A 126 -15.07 22.22 7.00
N GLY A 127 -14.13 22.14 7.94
CA GLY A 127 -14.21 22.74 9.26
C GLY A 127 -13.10 23.75 9.51
N GLU A 128 -13.33 24.65 10.47
CA GLU A 128 -12.25 25.49 11.01
C GLU A 128 -11.18 24.62 11.66
N GLY A 129 -9.91 24.98 11.45
CA GLY A 129 -8.76 24.19 11.90
C GLY A 129 -8.30 23.10 10.92
N ASP A 130 -9.07 22.79 9.88
CA ASP A 130 -8.63 21.88 8.82
C ASP A 130 -7.37 22.42 8.15
N ALA A 131 -6.41 21.52 7.90
CA ALA A 131 -5.15 21.90 7.28
C ALA A 131 -5.38 22.37 5.84
N SER A 132 -4.78 23.51 5.50
CA SER A 132 -4.86 24.12 4.18
C SER A 132 -3.46 24.41 3.65
N ILE A 133 -3.26 24.23 2.35
CA ILE A 133 -1.96 24.31 1.71
C ILE A 133 -2.12 25.08 0.41
N ALA A 134 -1.54 26.28 0.34
CA ALA A 134 -1.49 27.05 -0.88
C ALA A 134 -0.29 26.59 -1.72
N LEU A 135 -0.53 26.26 -3.00
CA LEU A 135 0.53 26.05 -3.99
C LEU A 135 0.46 27.14 -5.05
N GLY A 136 1.62 27.69 -5.40
CA GLY A 136 1.71 28.64 -6.50
C GLY A 136 3.10 29.21 -6.73
N TYR A 137 3.14 30.30 -7.49
CA TYR A 137 4.36 30.96 -7.94
C TYR A 137 4.40 32.40 -7.43
N PRO A 138 4.75 32.59 -6.14
CA PRO A 138 4.71 33.90 -5.51
C PRO A 138 5.84 34.79 -6.03
N GLY A 139 5.49 36.01 -6.44
CA GLY A 139 6.42 36.93 -7.10
C GLY A 139 7.57 37.40 -6.22
N ASN A 140 7.41 37.41 -4.90
CA ASN A 140 8.51 37.74 -3.99
C ASN A 140 9.59 36.66 -3.97
N VAL A 141 9.25 35.39 -4.22
CA VAL A 141 10.24 34.33 -4.40
C VAL A 141 10.95 34.53 -5.73
N ASP A 142 10.20 34.79 -6.80
CA ASP A 142 10.78 35.05 -8.12
C ASP A 142 11.75 36.24 -8.08
N LEU A 143 11.37 37.35 -7.44
CA LEU A 143 12.25 38.52 -7.26
C LEU A 143 13.52 38.21 -6.47
N ALA A 144 13.47 37.25 -5.55
CA ALA A 144 14.63 36.85 -4.75
C ALA A 144 15.54 35.83 -5.46
N THR A 145 15.00 35.05 -6.40
CA THR A 145 15.73 33.91 -7.01
C THR A 145 16.04 34.07 -8.49
N ALA A 146 15.25 34.86 -9.23
CA ALA A 146 15.43 35.05 -10.67
C ALA A 146 16.71 35.84 -10.96
N ARG A 147 17.48 35.35 -11.93
CA ARG A 147 18.72 35.93 -12.46
C ARG A 147 18.54 36.45 -13.88
N SER A 148 17.51 35.99 -14.60
CA SER A 148 17.15 36.48 -15.93
C SER A 148 15.62 36.43 -16.17
N ALA A 149 15.17 37.04 -17.27
CA ALA A 149 13.77 36.93 -17.71
C ALA A 149 13.36 35.49 -18.08
N ASP A 150 14.33 34.67 -18.52
CA ASP A 150 14.10 33.27 -18.89
C ASP A 150 13.64 32.43 -17.68
N ASP A 151 14.01 32.81 -16.45
CA ASP A 151 13.62 32.10 -15.23
C ASP A 151 12.10 32.13 -14.99
N PHE A 152 11.39 33.11 -15.55
CA PHE A 152 9.93 33.20 -15.42
C PHE A 152 9.20 32.21 -16.32
N VAL A 153 9.77 31.92 -17.50
CA VAL A 153 9.20 31.00 -18.50
C VAL A 153 9.79 29.59 -18.43
N THR A 154 10.78 29.39 -17.58
CA THR A 154 11.38 28.08 -17.33
C THR A 154 10.54 27.29 -16.32
N PRO A 155 10.14 26.05 -16.65
CA PRO A 155 9.44 25.17 -15.70
C PRO A 155 10.16 25.02 -14.36
N THR A 156 9.43 25.24 -13.27
CA THR A 156 9.95 25.08 -11.91
C THR A 156 8.84 24.62 -10.97
N ALA A 157 9.22 23.94 -9.89
CA ALA A 157 8.25 23.48 -8.89
C ALA A 157 7.57 24.67 -8.19
N PRO A 158 6.26 24.61 -7.92
CA PRO A 158 5.56 25.67 -7.19
C PRO A 158 6.04 25.73 -5.73
N VAL A 159 5.93 26.91 -5.14
CA VAL A 159 6.17 27.14 -3.72
C VAL A 159 4.95 26.67 -2.93
N ARG A 160 5.23 26.03 -1.78
CA ARG A 160 4.23 25.53 -0.85
C ARG A 160 4.20 26.35 0.43
N SER A 161 3.01 26.83 0.79
CA SER A 161 2.74 27.48 2.07
C SER A 161 1.64 26.74 2.82
N GLN A 162 1.83 26.49 4.11
CA GLN A 162 0.88 25.74 4.94
C GLN A 162 0.17 26.67 5.93
N GLY A 163 -1.08 26.35 6.24
CA GLY A 163 -1.88 27.00 7.27
C GLY A 163 -3.11 26.16 7.63
N VAL A 164 -4.14 26.83 8.13
CA VAL A 164 -5.42 26.21 8.48
C VAL A 164 -6.59 27.03 7.95
N LEU A 165 -7.73 26.39 7.71
CA LEU A 165 -8.97 27.09 7.45
C LEU A 165 -9.43 27.82 8.73
N SER A 166 -9.86 29.06 8.56
CA SER A 166 -10.34 29.97 9.61
C SER A 166 -11.81 30.36 9.43
N GLY A 167 -12.49 29.80 8.43
CA GLY A 167 -13.93 29.92 8.24
C GLY A 167 -14.33 30.07 6.78
N ASN A 168 -15.64 30.11 6.57
CA ASN A 168 -16.26 30.41 5.28
C ASN A 168 -16.97 31.77 5.37
N ARG A 169 -16.84 32.61 4.35
CA ARG A 169 -17.43 33.95 4.26
C ARG A 169 -18.03 34.15 2.87
N ARG A 170 -18.81 35.22 2.70
CA ARG A 170 -19.22 35.71 1.38
C ARG A 170 -18.63 37.08 1.17
N LEU A 171 -17.91 37.25 0.07
CA LEU A 171 -17.38 38.53 -0.37
C LEU A 171 -18.08 38.90 -1.67
N GLU A 172 -18.81 40.01 -1.68
CA GLU A 172 -19.51 40.51 -2.88
C GLU A 172 -20.44 39.48 -3.56
N GLY A 173 -21.00 38.56 -2.76
CA GLY A 173 -21.90 37.50 -3.23
C GLY A 173 -21.22 36.16 -3.51
N THR A 174 -19.89 36.14 -3.65
CA THR A 174 -19.08 34.95 -3.92
C THR A 174 -18.66 34.27 -2.61
N ALA A 175 -18.85 32.95 -2.51
CA ALA A 175 -18.37 32.19 -1.36
C ALA A 175 -16.84 32.08 -1.35
N VAL A 176 -16.23 32.39 -0.20
CA VAL A 176 -14.77 32.37 -0.02
C VAL A 176 -14.38 31.64 1.26
N LEU A 177 -13.32 30.86 1.18
CA LEU A 177 -12.64 30.26 2.31
C LEU A 177 -11.60 31.24 2.86
N VAL A 178 -11.58 31.40 4.19
CA VAL A 178 -10.56 32.16 4.90
C VAL A 178 -9.53 31.18 5.43
N HIS A 179 -8.24 31.47 5.27
CA HIS A 179 -7.16 30.62 5.75
C HIS A 179 -5.93 31.41 6.19
N THR A 180 -5.01 30.73 6.88
CA THR A 180 -3.76 31.32 7.40
C THR A 180 -2.52 30.96 6.60
N ALA A 181 -2.64 30.13 5.56
CA ALA A 181 -1.49 29.83 4.69
C ALA A 181 -0.96 31.11 4.03
N SER A 182 0.34 31.37 4.16
CA SER A 182 0.97 32.58 3.62
C SER A 182 0.86 32.63 2.10
N ILE A 183 0.17 33.65 1.58
CA ILE A 183 0.11 33.93 0.14
C ILE A 183 0.67 35.31 -0.17
N ALA A 184 1.21 35.45 -1.38
CA ALA A 184 1.68 36.70 -1.94
C ALA A 184 1.10 36.88 -3.36
N ARG A 185 1.28 38.06 -3.96
CA ARG A 185 1.03 38.24 -5.40
C ARG A 185 1.76 37.16 -6.20
N GLY A 186 1.10 36.60 -7.21
CA GLY A 186 1.56 35.43 -7.95
C GLY A 186 0.93 34.09 -7.50
N ASN A 187 0.47 33.97 -6.25
CA ASN A 187 -0.31 32.79 -5.82
C ASN A 187 -1.77 32.81 -6.28
N SER A 188 -2.29 33.99 -6.66
CA SER A 188 -3.64 34.14 -7.23
C SER A 188 -3.86 33.16 -8.37
N GLY A 189 -4.99 32.48 -8.36
CA GLY A 189 -5.40 31.47 -9.33
C GLY A 189 -4.87 30.06 -9.04
N GLY A 190 -3.93 29.94 -8.11
CA GLY A 190 -3.42 28.65 -7.64
C GLY A 190 -4.37 27.93 -6.71
N PRO A 191 -4.23 26.61 -6.50
CA PRO A 191 -5.15 25.87 -5.67
C PRO A 191 -4.83 26.03 -4.18
N LEU A 192 -5.88 26.13 -3.37
CA LEU A 192 -5.84 25.82 -1.94
C LEU A 192 -6.13 24.33 -1.77
N LEU A 193 -5.23 23.60 -1.15
CA LEU A 193 -5.28 22.14 -1.06
C LEU A 193 -5.45 21.64 0.37
N ASP A 194 -6.07 20.48 0.53
CA ASP A 194 -5.94 19.70 1.76
C ASP A 194 -4.64 18.89 1.79
N ARG A 195 -4.43 18.12 2.87
CA ARG A 195 -3.26 17.22 3.01
C ARG A 195 -3.19 16.14 1.94
N CYS A 196 -4.31 15.84 1.28
CA CYS A 196 -4.38 14.88 0.21
C CYS A 196 -4.10 15.51 -1.16
N GLY A 197 -3.82 16.81 -1.25
CA GLY A 197 -3.59 17.49 -2.52
C GLY A 197 -4.88 17.68 -3.34
N ARG A 198 -6.05 17.70 -2.68
CA ARG A 198 -7.36 17.94 -3.31
C ARG A 198 -7.75 19.40 -3.14
N VAL A 199 -8.37 19.97 -4.16
CA VAL A 199 -8.68 21.40 -4.22
C VAL A 199 -9.86 21.74 -3.32
N LEU A 200 -9.61 22.61 -2.35
CA LEU A 200 -10.59 23.24 -1.47
C LEU A 200 -11.12 24.57 -2.05
N GLY A 201 -10.31 25.23 -2.87
CA GLY A 201 -10.65 26.51 -3.48
C GLY A 201 -9.53 27.06 -4.36
N VAL A 202 -9.74 28.25 -4.91
CA VAL A 202 -8.79 28.97 -5.76
C VAL A 202 -8.27 30.18 -5.00
N ASN A 203 -6.98 30.19 -4.64
CA ASN A 203 -6.36 31.30 -3.91
C ASN A 203 -6.57 32.60 -4.67
N SER A 204 -6.95 33.67 -3.97
CA SER A 204 -6.99 35.02 -4.50
C SER A 204 -6.26 35.92 -3.50
N ALA A 205 -5.26 36.67 -3.96
CA ALA A 205 -4.45 37.55 -3.13
C ALA A 205 -5.23 38.82 -2.72
N LEU A 206 -6.39 38.65 -2.08
CA LEU A 206 -7.21 39.70 -1.49
C LEU A 206 -6.72 40.00 -0.07
N THR A 207 -5.48 40.44 0.10
CA THR A 207 -5.01 40.90 1.42
C THR A 207 -5.34 42.38 1.56
N ARG A 208 -6.46 42.70 2.23
CA ARG A 208 -6.75 44.05 2.73
C ARG A 208 -6.40 44.10 4.22
N GLY A 209 -5.10 44.17 4.53
CA GLY A 209 -4.61 44.38 5.89
C GLY A 209 -3.55 45.49 5.86
N GLU A 210 -3.57 46.36 6.86
CA GLU A 210 -2.50 47.33 7.08
C GLU A 210 -1.24 46.60 7.61
N GLU A 211 -0.06 47.23 7.51
CA GLU A 211 1.15 46.68 8.13
C GLU A 211 0.93 46.48 9.64
N GLY A 212 0.85 45.22 10.09
CA GLY A 212 0.64 44.84 11.49
C GLY A 212 -0.60 43.97 11.76
N ASP A 213 -1.50 43.82 10.78
CA ASP A 213 -2.69 42.97 10.92
C ASP A 213 -2.37 41.46 10.84
N ALA A 214 -3.22 40.64 11.48
CA ALA A 214 -3.18 39.19 11.29
C ALA A 214 -3.42 38.85 9.81
N SER A 215 -2.46 38.17 9.18
CA SER A 215 -2.52 37.84 7.75
C SER A 215 -3.48 36.69 7.48
N PHE A 216 -4.75 37.04 7.26
CA PHE A 216 -5.70 36.13 6.63
C PHE A 216 -5.60 36.23 5.11
N ALA A 217 -5.84 35.09 4.49
CA ALA A 217 -5.85 34.91 3.05
C ALA A 217 -7.20 34.34 2.63
N PHE A 218 -7.57 34.58 1.38
CA PHE A 218 -8.85 34.17 0.83
C PHE A 218 -8.66 33.24 -0.37
N ALA A 219 -9.54 32.25 -0.47
CA ALA A 219 -9.67 31.42 -1.65
C ALA A 219 -11.14 31.37 -2.07
N ILE A 220 -11.44 31.50 -3.36
CA ILE A 220 -12.77 31.26 -3.91
C ILE A 220 -13.12 29.80 -3.63
N ALA A 221 -14.26 29.57 -2.97
CA ALA A 221 -14.64 28.24 -2.50
C ALA A 221 -14.90 27.26 -3.67
N ASP A 222 -14.67 25.97 -3.43
CA ASP A 222 -14.84 24.91 -4.42
C ASP A 222 -16.25 24.88 -5.04
N ASN A 223 -17.30 25.21 -4.29
CA ASN A 223 -18.66 25.26 -4.79
C ASN A 223 -18.87 26.32 -5.88
N GLU A 224 -18.21 27.48 -5.78
CA GLU A 224 -18.20 28.52 -6.82
C GLU A 224 -17.42 28.04 -8.04
N LEU A 225 -16.30 27.35 -7.83
CA LEU A 225 -15.52 26.75 -8.91
C LEU A 225 -16.30 25.66 -9.67
N VAL A 226 -17.00 24.77 -8.94
CA VAL A 226 -17.87 23.75 -9.54
C VAL A 226 -18.98 24.40 -10.35
N ALA A 227 -19.60 25.47 -9.84
CA ALA A 227 -20.63 26.21 -10.56
C ALA A 227 -20.06 26.82 -11.85
N PHE A 228 -18.92 27.50 -11.77
CA PHE A 228 -18.23 28.08 -12.92
C PHE A 228 -17.89 27.04 -14.01
N LEU A 229 -17.31 25.90 -13.60
CA LEU A 229 -16.94 24.82 -14.53
C LEU A 229 -18.16 24.17 -15.17
N ARG A 230 -19.23 23.95 -14.42
CA ARG A 230 -20.51 23.45 -14.95
C ARG A 230 -21.09 24.41 -15.99
N ASP A 231 -21.11 25.70 -15.68
CA ASP A 231 -21.60 26.74 -16.57
C ASP A 231 -20.72 26.85 -17.84
N ALA A 232 -19.45 26.46 -17.76
CA ALA A 232 -18.53 26.37 -18.90
C ALA A 232 -18.64 25.05 -19.70
N GLY A 233 -19.51 24.12 -19.27
CA GLY A 233 -19.61 22.78 -19.85
C GLY A 233 -18.36 21.92 -19.64
N GLN A 234 -17.56 22.20 -18.61
CA GLN A 234 -16.30 21.52 -18.31
C GLN A 234 -16.50 20.47 -17.20
N PRO A 235 -16.42 19.16 -17.51
CA PRO A 235 -16.42 18.13 -16.49
C PRO A 235 -15.20 18.25 -15.57
N VAL A 236 -15.38 17.92 -14.30
CA VAL A 236 -14.31 17.93 -13.29
C VAL A 236 -14.50 16.76 -12.32
N ALA A 237 -13.39 16.18 -11.85
CA ALA A 237 -13.41 15.14 -10.83
C ALA A 237 -13.68 15.77 -9.45
N THR A 238 -14.64 15.21 -8.73
CA THR A 238 -15.01 15.64 -7.38
C THR A 238 -14.98 14.46 -6.41
N ILE A 239 -14.60 14.70 -5.17
CA ILE A 239 -14.63 13.70 -4.10
C ILE A 239 -15.11 14.30 -2.78
N ALA A 240 -15.93 13.56 -2.04
CA ALA A 240 -16.43 13.97 -0.72
C ALA A 240 -15.90 13.10 0.44
N THR A 241 -15.24 11.97 0.14
CA THR A 241 -14.64 11.10 1.15
C THR A 241 -13.55 11.85 1.93
N PRO A 242 -13.44 11.74 3.26
CA PRO A 242 -12.36 12.38 4.02
C PRO A 242 -10.95 11.98 3.57
N CYS A 243 -9.99 12.88 3.78
CA CYS A 243 -8.60 12.64 3.39
C CYS A 243 -7.94 11.55 4.25
N VAL A 244 -7.37 10.54 3.60
CA VAL A 244 -6.39 9.62 4.19
C VAL A 244 -5.10 9.76 3.39
N THR A 245 -4.04 10.26 4.03
CA THR A 245 -2.75 10.42 3.34
C THR A 245 -2.08 9.07 3.11
N LEU A 246 -1.17 8.96 2.14
CA LEU A 246 -0.38 7.74 1.96
C LEU A 246 0.41 7.39 3.22
N ALA A 247 0.96 8.40 3.90
CA ALA A 247 1.71 8.21 5.13
C ALA A 247 0.83 7.65 6.27
N ASP A 248 -0.40 8.16 6.40
CA ASP A 248 -1.36 7.67 7.40
C ASP A 248 -1.82 6.24 7.08
N ALA A 249 -2.09 5.95 5.81
CA ALA A 249 -2.44 4.60 5.37
C ALA A 249 -1.28 3.62 5.62
N ASP A 250 -0.03 4.00 5.29
CA ASP A 250 1.17 3.19 5.56
C ASP A 250 1.42 2.98 7.06
N ALA A 251 1.14 3.98 7.88
CA ALA A 251 1.25 3.87 9.34
C ALA A 251 0.21 2.88 9.89
N ARG A 252 -1.03 2.95 9.40
CA ARG A 252 -2.10 2.01 9.76
C ARG A 252 -1.77 0.58 9.34
N ASP A 253 -1.31 0.40 8.10
CA ASP A 253 -0.92 -0.90 7.56
C ASP A 253 0.19 -1.56 8.38
N ARG A 254 1.21 -0.78 8.78
CA ARG A 254 2.29 -1.26 9.65
C ARG A 254 1.77 -1.62 11.05
N ALA A 255 0.93 -0.78 11.65
CA ALA A 255 0.35 -1.08 12.95
C ALA A 255 -0.55 -2.33 12.92
N ASP A 256 -1.31 -2.54 11.85
CA ASP A 256 -2.12 -3.74 11.65
C ASP A 256 -1.24 -4.98 11.50
N ALA A 257 -0.17 -4.90 10.71
CA ALA A 257 0.77 -6.01 10.52
C ALA A 257 1.50 -6.37 11.82
N GLU A 258 1.88 -5.38 12.62
CA GLU A 258 2.48 -5.59 13.93
C GLU A 258 1.51 -6.28 14.89
N ARG A 259 0.26 -5.81 14.95
CA ARG A 259 -0.80 -6.44 15.76
C ARG A 259 -1.02 -7.90 15.35
N GLN A 260 -1.15 -8.17 14.05
CA GLN A 260 -1.33 -9.51 13.53
C GLN A 260 -0.14 -10.43 13.87
N SER A 261 1.09 -9.92 13.75
CA SER A 261 2.31 -10.64 14.10
C SER A 261 2.37 -11.02 15.59
N VAL A 262 1.91 -10.13 16.47
CA VAL A 262 1.80 -10.42 17.92
C VAL A 262 0.76 -11.51 18.16
N GLU A 263 -0.45 -11.37 17.60
CA GLU A 263 -1.51 -12.38 17.74
C GLU A 263 -1.08 -13.76 17.21
N ASP A 264 -0.40 -13.81 16.07
CA ASP A 264 0.05 -15.07 15.48
C ASP A 264 1.14 -15.73 16.32
N ARG A 265 2.03 -14.95 16.94
CA ARG A 265 3.03 -15.46 17.91
C ARG A 265 2.35 -16.01 19.16
N GLU A 266 1.32 -15.35 19.66
CA GLU A 266 0.54 -15.84 20.81
C GLU A 266 -0.21 -17.13 20.48
N ARG A 267 -0.86 -17.20 19.32
CA ARG A 267 -1.50 -18.43 18.82
C ARG A 267 -0.50 -19.56 18.65
N ALA A 268 0.68 -19.29 18.10
CA ALA A 268 1.74 -20.28 17.94
C ALA A 268 2.26 -20.80 19.29
N ARG A 269 2.42 -19.92 20.28
CA ARG A 269 2.81 -20.31 21.66
C ARG A 269 1.74 -21.18 22.30
N ALA A 270 0.48 -20.77 22.26
CA ALA A 270 -0.63 -21.54 22.81
C ALA A 270 -0.78 -22.91 22.12
N ALA A 271 -0.60 -22.98 20.79
CA ALA A 271 -0.61 -24.25 20.06
C ALA A 271 0.56 -25.15 20.45
N ALA A 272 1.77 -24.59 20.66
CA ALA A 272 2.94 -25.34 21.11
C ALA A 272 2.79 -25.85 22.55
N GLU A 273 2.16 -25.09 23.45
CA GLU A 273 1.84 -25.51 24.81
C GLU A 273 0.84 -26.67 24.82
N ARG A 274 -0.27 -26.54 24.08
CA ARG A 274 -1.24 -27.64 23.92
C ARG A 274 -0.59 -28.91 23.36
N ALA A 275 0.24 -28.77 22.32
CA ALA A 275 0.94 -29.91 21.74
C ALA A 275 1.90 -30.60 22.73
N ARG A 276 2.50 -29.85 23.67
CA ARG A 276 3.32 -30.41 24.75
C ARG A 276 2.47 -31.14 25.79
N GLU A 277 1.33 -30.57 26.19
CA GLU A 277 0.40 -31.21 27.12
C GLU A 277 -0.16 -32.51 26.54
N ASP A 278 -0.60 -32.49 25.28
CA ASP A 278 -1.08 -33.66 24.55
C ASP A 278 0.00 -34.74 24.46
N ARG A 279 1.26 -34.35 24.24
CA ARG A 279 2.41 -35.27 24.24
C ARG A 279 2.61 -35.94 25.58
N LEU A 280 2.56 -35.17 26.67
CA LEU A 280 2.73 -35.70 28.03
C LEU A 280 1.59 -36.66 28.37
N ALA A 281 0.35 -36.28 28.09
CA ALA A 281 -0.81 -37.15 28.29
C ALA A 281 -0.67 -38.47 27.50
N ALA A 282 -0.27 -38.40 26.22
CA ALA A 282 -0.04 -39.60 25.41
C ALA A 282 1.08 -40.50 25.95
N LEU A 283 2.15 -39.91 26.49
CA LEU A 283 3.22 -40.66 27.14
C LEU A 283 2.74 -41.36 28.41
N ASP A 284 1.94 -40.69 29.24
CA ASP A 284 1.43 -41.25 30.49
C ASP A 284 0.42 -42.37 30.24
N THR A 285 -0.48 -42.23 29.27
CA THR A 285 -1.35 -43.33 28.83
C THR A 285 -0.54 -44.52 28.32
N ALA A 286 0.46 -44.29 27.46
CA ALA A 286 1.29 -45.36 26.93
C ALA A 286 2.11 -46.09 28.01
N ARG A 287 2.56 -45.37 29.06
CA ARG A 287 3.23 -45.96 30.22
C ARG A 287 2.28 -46.85 31.02
N ALA A 288 1.07 -46.39 31.29
CA ALA A 288 0.06 -47.16 32.02
C ALA A 288 -0.28 -48.47 31.27
N ASP A 289 -0.54 -48.38 29.97
CA ASP A 289 -0.82 -49.54 29.13
C ASP A 289 0.36 -50.55 29.09
N ASN A 290 1.60 -50.04 29.03
CA ASN A 290 2.80 -50.90 29.05
C ASN A 290 2.96 -51.60 30.41
N ALA A 291 2.75 -50.87 31.50
CA ALA A 291 2.82 -51.41 32.85
C ALA A 291 1.78 -52.53 33.07
N GLU A 292 0.53 -52.31 32.66
CA GLU A 292 -0.54 -53.32 32.76
C GLU A 292 -0.20 -54.59 31.97
N ARG A 293 0.26 -54.44 30.71
CA ARG A 293 0.68 -55.58 29.89
C ARG A 293 1.87 -56.32 30.49
N ARG A 294 2.83 -55.59 31.05
CA ARG A 294 4.01 -56.16 31.70
C ARG A 294 3.63 -56.92 32.97
N GLU A 295 2.75 -56.37 33.81
CA GLU A 295 2.24 -57.02 35.02
C GLU A 295 1.47 -58.30 34.68
N ASN A 296 0.58 -58.27 33.68
CA ASN A 296 -0.16 -59.44 33.21
C ASN A 296 0.77 -60.55 32.72
N MET A 297 1.84 -60.21 31.98
CA MET A 297 2.83 -61.18 31.52
C MET A 297 3.66 -61.75 32.68
N ILE A 298 4.04 -60.93 33.67
CA ILE A 298 4.75 -61.40 34.87
C ILE A 298 3.86 -62.34 35.69
N ALA A 299 2.58 -61.99 35.88
CA ALA A 299 1.62 -62.83 36.59
C ALA A 299 1.41 -64.18 35.87
N LEU A 300 1.29 -64.17 34.55
CA LEU A 300 1.21 -65.38 33.74
C LEU A 300 2.49 -66.24 33.86
N ALA A 301 3.67 -65.63 33.77
CA ALA A 301 4.94 -66.33 33.94
C ALA A 301 5.06 -66.96 35.34
N ALA A 302 4.66 -66.24 36.39
CA ALA A 302 4.66 -66.73 37.77
C ALA A 302 3.68 -67.90 37.96
N LEU A 303 2.48 -67.82 37.37
CA LEU A 303 1.50 -68.90 37.38
C LEU A 303 2.02 -70.15 36.68
N LEU A 304 2.61 -70.00 35.48
CA LEU A 304 3.21 -71.10 34.72
C LEU A 304 4.37 -71.74 35.50
N LEU A 305 5.20 -70.93 36.16
CA LEU A 305 6.29 -71.41 37.00
C LEU A 305 5.77 -72.20 38.22
N ALA A 306 4.75 -71.71 38.90
CA ALA A 306 4.13 -72.40 40.03
C ALA A 306 3.53 -73.75 39.60
N LEU A 307 2.81 -73.79 38.47
CA LEU A 307 2.27 -75.02 37.90
C LEU A 307 3.37 -76.00 37.48
N SER A 308 4.49 -75.52 36.95
CA SER A 308 5.68 -76.33 36.65
C SER A 308 6.23 -77.01 37.91
N VAL A 309 6.39 -76.26 39.01
CA VAL A 309 6.88 -76.81 40.29
C VAL A 309 5.92 -77.86 40.85
N LEU A 310 4.60 -77.60 40.79
CA LEU A 310 3.58 -78.56 41.21
C LEU A 310 3.61 -79.84 40.36
N ALA A 311 3.75 -79.72 39.04
CA ALA A 311 3.86 -80.86 38.14
C ALA A 311 5.13 -81.69 38.40
N ALA A 312 6.27 -81.05 38.70
CA ALA A 312 7.50 -81.73 39.08
C ALA A 312 7.37 -82.48 40.42
N GLY A 313 6.76 -81.85 41.43
CA GLY A 313 6.45 -82.50 42.71
C GLY A 313 5.50 -83.70 42.55
N GLY A 314 4.45 -83.53 41.74
CA GLY A 314 3.52 -84.61 41.38
C GLY A 314 4.19 -85.76 40.62
N ALA A 315 5.12 -85.46 39.71
CA ALA A 315 5.92 -86.46 39.01
C ALA A 315 6.79 -87.27 39.99
N GLY A 316 7.41 -86.62 40.97
CA GLY A 316 8.18 -87.28 42.03
C GLY A 316 7.33 -88.21 42.90
N LEU A 317 6.13 -87.78 43.29
CA LEU A 317 5.16 -88.60 44.03
C LEU A 317 4.63 -89.79 43.24
N LEU A 318 4.39 -89.64 41.92
CA LEU A 318 3.96 -90.75 41.06
C LEU A 318 5.08 -91.77 40.83
N ALA A 319 6.32 -91.29 40.69
CA ALA A 319 7.51 -92.14 40.56
C ALA A 319 7.74 -92.99 41.82
N SER A 320 7.55 -92.43 43.01
CA SER A 320 7.68 -93.19 44.27
C SER A 320 6.59 -94.26 44.47
N ARG A 321 5.45 -94.13 43.79
CA ARG A 321 4.37 -95.13 43.76
C ARG A 321 4.49 -96.17 42.64
N GLY A 322 5.54 -96.11 41.81
CA GLY A 322 5.78 -97.06 40.71
C GLY A 322 5.04 -96.78 39.39
N ASP A 323 4.25 -95.70 39.29
CA ASP A 323 3.51 -95.32 38.07
C ASP A 323 4.40 -94.49 37.11
N THR A 324 5.41 -95.16 36.53
CA THR A 324 6.46 -94.53 35.73
C THR A 324 5.96 -93.86 34.46
N ARG A 325 4.85 -94.33 33.87
CA ARG A 325 4.28 -93.74 32.65
C ARG A 325 3.65 -92.38 32.96
N ARG A 326 2.82 -92.26 34.00
CA ARG A 326 2.20 -90.98 34.38
C ARG A 326 3.23 -90.00 34.93
N ALA A 327 4.25 -90.48 35.66
CA ALA A 327 5.35 -89.65 36.15
C ALA A 327 6.13 -88.96 35.00
N ARG A 328 6.42 -89.68 33.90
CA ARG A 328 7.10 -89.10 32.72
C ARG A 328 6.25 -88.04 32.02
N TRP A 329 4.94 -88.26 31.87
CA TRP A 329 4.02 -87.26 31.31
C TRP A 329 3.92 -86.01 32.18
N ALA A 330 3.84 -86.16 33.50
CA ALA A 330 3.84 -85.04 34.45
C ALA A 330 5.16 -84.25 34.42
N ALA A 331 6.30 -84.94 34.34
CA ALA A 331 7.61 -84.30 34.20
C ALA A 331 7.76 -83.55 32.86
N GLY A 332 7.31 -84.15 31.75
CA GLY A 332 7.28 -83.52 30.43
C GLY A 332 6.37 -82.29 30.40
N GLY A 333 5.17 -82.38 30.98
CA GLY A 333 4.26 -81.25 31.13
C GLY A 333 4.86 -80.12 31.98
N GLY A 334 5.52 -80.46 33.09
CA GLY A 334 6.25 -79.50 33.93
C GLY A 334 7.36 -78.76 33.17
N ALA A 335 8.17 -79.48 32.38
CA ALA A 335 9.23 -78.87 31.57
C ALA A 335 8.69 -77.89 30.50
N VAL A 336 7.55 -78.23 29.87
CA VAL A 336 6.87 -77.33 28.91
C VAL A 336 6.36 -76.06 29.61
N LEU A 337 5.75 -76.20 30.80
CA LEU A 337 5.30 -75.06 31.59
C LEU A 337 6.46 -74.16 32.04
N LEU A 338 7.61 -74.74 32.40
CA LEU A 338 8.83 -73.99 32.74
C LEU A 338 9.36 -73.21 31.54
N ALA A 339 9.45 -73.85 30.37
CA ALA A 339 9.87 -73.18 29.14
C ALA A 339 8.89 -72.04 28.76
N GLY A 340 7.59 -72.27 28.89
CA GLY A 340 6.56 -71.25 28.71
C GLY A 340 6.72 -70.06 29.67
N ALA A 341 6.99 -70.33 30.95
CA ALA A 341 7.24 -69.28 31.95
C ALA A 341 8.45 -68.40 31.58
N ILE A 342 9.55 -69.00 31.13
CA ILE A 342 10.76 -68.28 30.69
C ILE A 342 10.47 -67.44 29.44
N ILE A 343 9.79 -68.01 28.45
CA ILE A 343 9.44 -67.30 27.19
C ILE A 343 8.55 -66.09 27.49
N VAL A 344 7.48 -66.26 28.26
CA VAL A 344 6.58 -65.17 28.65
C VAL A 344 7.33 -64.09 29.44
N PHE A 345 8.23 -64.49 30.34
CA PHE A 345 9.02 -63.55 31.13
C PHE A 345 10.01 -62.74 30.29
N VAL A 346 10.66 -63.37 29.29
CA VAL A 346 11.63 -62.72 28.39
C VAL A 346 10.94 -61.84 27.35
N LEU A 347 9.78 -62.27 26.83
CA LEU A 347 8.98 -61.52 25.86
C LEU A 347 8.10 -60.43 26.49
N ARG A 348 8.23 -60.18 27.81
CA ARG A 348 7.50 -59.08 28.45
C ARG A 348 7.84 -57.75 27.76
N PRO A 349 6.85 -56.89 27.48
CA PRO A 349 7.11 -55.63 26.82
C PRO A 349 8.00 -54.74 27.70
N ASP A 350 8.88 -53.98 27.04
CA ASP A 350 9.60 -52.85 27.61
C ASP A 350 8.99 -51.54 27.10
N PHE A 351 9.21 -50.43 27.81
CA PHE A 351 8.67 -49.13 27.43
C PHE A 351 9.69 -48.30 26.66
N ASP A 352 9.38 -47.99 25.39
CA ASP A 352 10.15 -47.05 24.58
C ASP A 352 9.37 -45.73 24.39
N PRO A 353 9.79 -44.61 25.03
CA PRO A 353 9.12 -43.32 24.88
C PRO A 353 9.22 -42.73 23.46
N ALA A 354 10.19 -43.16 22.64
CA ALA A 354 10.35 -42.69 21.27
C ALA A 354 9.30 -43.30 20.32
N SER A 355 8.70 -44.44 20.69
CA SER A 355 7.69 -45.13 19.89
C SER A 355 6.31 -44.47 19.92
N VAL A 356 6.03 -43.62 20.92
CA VAL A 356 4.77 -42.89 21.04
C VAL A 356 4.72 -41.81 19.96
N LYS A 357 3.70 -41.81 19.09
CA LYS A 357 3.47 -40.76 18.09
C LYS A 357 2.41 -39.79 18.62
N GLY A 358 2.77 -38.52 18.75
CA GLY A 358 1.87 -37.46 19.24
C GLY A 358 2.65 -36.15 19.31
N GLY A 359 2.12 -35.09 18.70
CA GLY A 359 2.73 -33.75 18.68
C GLY A 359 2.85 -33.09 17.29
N ASP A 360 2.91 -33.86 16.20
CA ASP A 360 3.22 -33.31 14.87
C ASP A 360 2.03 -32.69 14.12
N ALA A 361 0.79 -32.95 14.56
CA ALA A 361 -0.40 -32.44 13.89
C ALA A 361 -0.62 -30.92 14.12
N ALA A 362 -0.17 -30.38 15.25
CA ALA A 362 -0.38 -28.96 15.59
C ALA A 362 0.44 -28.01 14.71
N THR A 363 1.60 -28.44 14.22
CA THR A 363 2.48 -27.63 13.37
C THR A 363 1.93 -27.46 11.94
N ALA A 364 1.07 -28.39 11.48
CA ALA A 364 0.46 -28.33 10.15
C ALA A 364 -0.77 -27.41 10.07
N ALA A 365 -1.45 -27.16 11.19
CA ALA A 365 -2.74 -26.47 11.24
C ALA A 365 -2.66 -24.93 11.07
N THR A 366 -1.47 -24.33 11.09
CA THR A 366 -1.29 -22.87 11.08
C THR A 366 -1.00 -22.27 9.70
N ARG A 367 -0.90 -23.08 8.64
CA ARG A 367 -0.69 -22.52 7.29
C ARG A 367 -2.02 -22.00 6.73
N ALA A 368 -2.19 -20.69 6.75
CA ALA A 368 -3.28 -20.01 6.07
C ALA A 368 -3.36 -20.50 4.61
N THR A 369 -4.52 -21.01 4.21
CA THR A 369 -4.74 -21.49 2.84
C THR A 369 -4.92 -20.29 1.92
N PRO A 370 -4.07 -20.13 0.89
CA PRO A 370 -4.19 -19.01 -0.04
C PRO A 370 -5.57 -18.99 -0.73
N LEU A 371 -6.12 -17.79 -0.91
CA LEU A 371 -7.36 -17.58 -1.65
C LEU A 371 -7.17 -17.92 -3.14
N ALA A 372 -8.19 -18.57 -3.71
CA ALA A 372 -8.30 -18.94 -5.12
C ALA A 372 -9.77 -19.10 -5.51
N GLY A 373 -10.04 -19.12 -6.82
CA GLY A 373 -11.38 -19.12 -7.40
C GLY A 373 -11.97 -17.73 -7.54
N VAL A 374 -13.30 -17.63 -7.58
CA VAL A 374 -13.99 -16.36 -7.73
C VAL A 374 -13.96 -15.59 -6.41
N LEU A 375 -13.41 -14.38 -6.44
CA LEU A 375 -13.25 -13.50 -5.30
C LEU A 375 -14.06 -12.22 -5.48
N GLN A 376 -14.55 -11.71 -4.36
CA GLN A 376 -15.17 -10.40 -4.25
C GLN A 376 -14.34 -9.53 -3.31
N CYS A 377 -13.87 -8.39 -3.83
CA CYS A 377 -12.96 -7.49 -3.16
C CYS A 377 -13.65 -6.16 -2.89
N THR A 378 -13.90 -5.87 -1.63
CA THR A 378 -14.56 -4.65 -1.17
C THR A 378 -13.51 -3.61 -0.82
N LEU A 379 -13.66 -2.37 -1.30
CA LEU A 379 -12.76 -1.27 -0.97
C LEU A 379 -12.80 -1.01 0.54
N MET A 380 -11.64 -0.69 1.12
CA MET A 380 -11.46 -0.25 2.50
C MET A 380 -11.14 1.26 2.49
N PRO A 381 -12.14 2.17 2.56
CA PRO A 381 -11.91 3.62 2.46
C PRO A 381 -10.91 4.15 3.49
N GLU A 382 -10.92 3.60 4.70
CA GLU A 382 -10.05 3.97 5.82
C GLU A 382 -8.57 3.60 5.64
N ARG A 383 -8.27 2.77 4.62
CA ARG A 383 -6.91 2.39 4.18
C ARG A 383 -6.61 2.87 2.77
N SER A 384 -7.58 3.48 2.11
CA SER A 384 -7.49 3.91 0.71
C SER A 384 -7.30 5.41 0.64
N ARG A 385 -6.28 5.83 -0.11
CA ARG A 385 -6.18 7.19 -0.61
C ARG A 385 -6.94 7.24 -1.93
N ILE A 386 -8.09 7.91 -1.92
CA ILE A 386 -8.98 8.03 -3.07
C ILE A 386 -8.90 9.47 -3.57
N ILE A 387 -8.71 9.63 -4.88
CA ILE A 387 -8.68 10.92 -5.56
C ILE A 387 -9.72 10.92 -6.67
N VAL A 388 -9.58 10.04 -7.66
CA VAL A 388 -10.41 10.04 -8.88
C VAL A 388 -11.22 8.77 -9.05
N SER A 389 -10.82 7.67 -8.41
CA SER A 389 -11.45 6.37 -8.66
C SER A 389 -12.76 6.21 -7.90
N PRO A 390 -13.78 5.59 -8.53
CA PRO A 390 -15.05 5.33 -7.86
C PRO A 390 -14.88 4.27 -6.75
N VAL A 391 -15.71 4.39 -5.73
CA VAL A 391 -15.76 3.43 -4.61
C VAL A 391 -16.61 2.24 -5.04
N GLU A 392 -15.99 1.27 -5.70
CA GLU A 392 -16.66 0.09 -6.24
C GLU A 392 -16.08 -1.22 -5.71
N THR A 393 -16.88 -2.28 -5.75
CA THR A 393 -16.42 -3.64 -5.45
C THR A 393 -15.82 -4.27 -6.71
N VAL A 394 -14.64 -4.85 -6.58
CA VAL A 394 -13.95 -5.55 -7.67
C VAL A 394 -14.21 -7.05 -7.56
N ARG A 395 -14.60 -7.69 -8.65
CA ARG A 395 -14.80 -9.15 -8.71
C ARG A 395 -13.88 -9.78 -9.75
N PHE A 396 -13.16 -10.83 -9.39
CA PHE A 396 -12.28 -11.56 -10.32
C PHE A 396 -12.12 -13.02 -9.94
N ASP A 397 -11.82 -13.87 -10.92
CA ASP A 397 -11.39 -15.26 -10.75
C ASP A 397 -9.86 -15.31 -10.62
N TRP A 398 -9.37 -15.97 -9.57
CA TRP A 398 -7.95 -16.06 -9.25
C TRP A 398 -7.45 -17.50 -9.28
N ARG A 399 -6.31 -17.72 -9.93
CA ARG A 399 -5.61 -19.02 -9.94
C ARG A 399 -4.28 -18.94 -9.19
N ALA A 400 -3.89 -20.06 -8.59
CA ALA A 400 -2.64 -20.18 -7.84
C ALA A 400 -1.36 -19.94 -8.67
N ASP A 401 -1.45 -19.98 -10.00
CA ASP A 401 -0.37 -19.64 -10.92
C ASP A 401 -0.30 -18.14 -11.26
N GLY A 402 -1.08 -17.29 -10.58
CA GLY A 402 -1.07 -15.84 -10.76
C GLY A 402 -1.94 -15.35 -11.93
N CYS A 403 -2.74 -16.23 -12.52
CA CYS A 403 -3.58 -15.87 -13.63
C CYS A 403 -4.94 -15.33 -13.13
N MET A 404 -5.22 -14.06 -13.43
CA MET A 404 -6.49 -13.40 -13.13
C MET A 404 -7.44 -13.45 -14.33
N ASN A 405 -8.68 -13.88 -14.11
CA ASN A 405 -9.74 -13.97 -15.11
C ASN A 405 -9.35 -14.77 -16.38
N ARG A 406 -8.39 -15.70 -16.27
CA ARG A 406 -7.82 -16.46 -17.41
C ARG A 406 -7.21 -15.57 -18.51
N ARG A 407 -6.90 -14.31 -18.22
CA ARG A 407 -6.48 -13.32 -19.21
C ARG A 407 -5.21 -12.58 -18.80
N THR A 408 -5.15 -12.15 -17.54
CA THR A 408 -4.09 -11.27 -17.08
C THR A 408 -3.12 -12.05 -16.19
N GLN A 409 -1.90 -12.25 -16.67
CA GLN A 409 -0.85 -12.86 -15.87
C GLN A 409 -0.29 -11.84 -14.86
N TYR A 410 -0.25 -12.24 -13.60
CA TYR A 410 0.55 -11.58 -12.56
C TYR A 410 1.86 -12.33 -12.37
N ALA A 411 2.89 -11.63 -11.92
CA ALA A 411 4.17 -12.20 -11.56
C ALA A 411 4.43 -12.04 -10.06
N GLU A 412 5.36 -12.82 -9.51
CA GLU A 412 5.76 -12.71 -8.11
C GLU A 412 6.29 -11.31 -7.79
N ALA A 413 5.75 -10.69 -6.73
CA ALA A 413 6.12 -9.34 -6.34
C ALA A 413 7.33 -9.34 -5.37
N PRO A 414 8.18 -8.30 -5.40
CA PRO A 414 9.19 -8.09 -4.36
C PRO A 414 8.52 -7.95 -2.99
N GLY A 415 8.93 -8.78 -2.03
CA GLY A 415 8.34 -8.80 -0.68
C GLY A 415 7.15 -9.74 -0.51
N GLY A 416 6.78 -10.51 -1.54
CA GLY A 416 5.72 -11.52 -1.48
C GLY A 416 4.43 -11.12 -2.18
N GLY A 417 3.57 -12.10 -2.45
CA GLY A 417 2.35 -11.92 -3.22
C GLY A 417 2.60 -11.79 -4.73
N TRP A 418 1.62 -11.23 -5.42
CA TRP A 418 1.55 -11.14 -6.87
C TRP A 418 1.38 -9.72 -7.34
N GLU A 419 1.93 -9.40 -8.51
CA GLU A 419 1.82 -8.07 -9.09
C GLU A 419 1.63 -8.07 -10.60
N ARG A 420 0.83 -7.09 -11.05
CA ARG A 420 0.69 -6.70 -12.44
C ARG A 420 0.80 -5.18 -12.60
N ILE A 421 1.67 -4.72 -13.49
CA ILE A 421 1.72 -3.30 -13.88
C ILE A 421 0.97 -3.11 -15.21
N LEU A 422 -0.01 -2.20 -15.20
CA LEU A 422 -0.81 -1.83 -16.35
C LEU A 422 -0.37 -0.45 -16.85
N VAL A 423 0.08 -0.41 -18.11
CA VAL A 423 0.46 0.82 -18.82
C VAL A 423 -0.47 0.94 -20.04
N PRO A 424 -1.52 1.77 -19.97
CA PRO A 424 -2.47 1.98 -21.05
C PRO A 424 -1.85 2.75 -22.22
N GLY A 425 -2.46 2.60 -23.40
CA GLY A 425 -2.01 3.27 -24.63
C GLY A 425 -2.39 4.75 -24.69
N GLU A 426 -3.57 5.10 -24.18
CA GLU A 426 -4.15 6.43 -24.38
C GLU A 426 -4.16 7.28 -23.10
N ASP A 427 -4.39 6.63 -21.94
CA ASP A 427 -4.42 7.31 -20.65
C ASP A 427 -3.01 7.64 -20.13
N ALA A 428 -2.89 8.75 -19.41
CA ALA A 428 -1.65 9.17 -18.74
C ALA A 428 -1.52 8.59 -17.32
N THR A 429 -2.02 7.37 -17.11
CA THR A 429 -1.98 6.71 -15.80
C THR A 429 -1.35 5.33 -15.88
N VAL A 430 -0.38 5.04 -15.01
CA VAL A 430 0.14 3.68 -14.81
C VAL A 430 -0.45 3.12 -13.53
N SER A 431 -0.94 1.88 -13.57
CA SER A 431 -1.52 1.21 -12.39
C SER A 431 -0.65 0.02 -11.97
N VAL A 432 -0.28 -0.04 -10.69
CA VAL A 432 0.41 -1.17 -10.08
C VAL A 432 -0.60 -1.93 -9.24
N LEU A 433 -1.01 -3.10 -9.72
CA LEU A 433 -1.97 -3.99 -9.08
C LEU A 433 -1.22 -5.03 -8.28
N ARG A 434 -1.52 -5.17 -6.98
CA ARG A 434 -0.96 -6.20 -6.11
C ARG A 434 -2.04 -7.05 -5.49
N PHE A 435 -1.81 -8.35 -5.41
CA PHE A 435 -2.68 -9.28 -4.71
C PHE A 435 -1.87 -10.22 -3.83
N ASP A 436 -2.20 -10.26 -2.55
CA ASP A 436 -1.70 -11.26 -1.62
C ASP A 436 -2.84 -12.25 -1.30
N PRO A 437 -2.78 -13.49 -1.82
CA PRO A 437 -3.82 -14.49 -1.58
C PRO A 437 -3.83 -15.00 -0.14
N VAL A 438 -2.76 -14.80 0.64
CA VAL A 438 -2.72 -15.25 2.04
C VAL A 438 -3.51 -14.29 2.93
N SER A 439 -3.25 -12.97 2.82
CA SER A 439 -4.00 -11.96 3.57
C SER A 439 -5.35 -11.59 2.93
N GLY A 440 -5.55 -11.90 1.65
CA GLY A 440 -6.68 -11.41 0.86
C GLY A 440 -6.62 -9.92 0.56
N SER A 441 -5.45 -9.29 0.71
CA SER A 441 -5.26 -7.88 0.37
C SER A 441 -5.09 -7.72 -1.14
N TYR A 442 -5.90 -6.84 -1.74
CA TYR A 442 -5.73 -6.40 -3.12
C TYR A 442 -5.51 -4.88 -3.14
N THR A 443 -4.51 -4.42 -3.87
CA THR A 443 -4.16 -3.00 -3.94
C THR A 443 -4.05 -2.56 -5.39
N ASN A 444 -4.59 -1.37 -5.69
CA ASN A 444 -4.38 -0.67 -6.95
C ASN A 444 -3.74 0.70 -6.67
N SER A 445 -2.46 0.83 -6.99
CA SER A 445 -1.71 2.09 -6.88
C SER A 445 -1.61 2.75 -8.25
N ARG A 446 -2.19 3.95 -8.40
CA ARG A 446 -2.24 4.68 -9.68
C ARG A 446 -1.26 5.85 -9.68
N TYR A 447 -0.49 5.96 -10.74
CA TYR A 447 0.52 6.98 -10.97
C TYR A 447 0.09 7.84 -12.17
N LEU A 448 -0.18 9.12 -11.95
CA LEU A 448 -0.39 10.11 -13.00
C LEU A 448 0.99 10.62 -13.44
N LEU A 449 1.35 10.36 -14.69
CA LEU A 449 2.68 10.63 -15.22
C LEU A 449 2.65 11.76 -16.27
N SER A 450 3.77 12.45 -16.44
CA SER A 450 4.00 13.36 -17.56
C SER A 450 3.98 12.62 -18.89
N ALA A 451 3.84 13.34 -20.00
CA ALA A 451 3.88 12.76 -21.34
C ALA A 451 5.20 11.98 -21.58
N GLU A 452 6.33 12.57 -21.22
CA GLU A 452 7.65 11.96 -21.37
C GLU A 452 7.81 10.69 -20.50
N ALA A 453 7.35 10.74 -19.24
CA ALA A 453 7.38 9.58 -18.35
C ALA A 453 6.43 8.47 -18.83
N MET A 454 5.28 8.82 -19.39
CA MET A 454 4.38 7.85 -20.04
C MET A 454 5.03 7.21 -21.26
N ASP A 455 5.74 7.97 -22.10
CA ASP A 455 6.40 7.43 -23.28
C ASP A 455 7.55 6.49 -22.90
N ARG A 456 8.30 6.82 -21.85
CA ARG A 456 9.26 5.90 -21.22
C ARG A 456 8.57 4.62 -20.74
N ALA A 457 7.47 4.74 -19.98
CA ALA A 457 6.74 3.59 -19.47
C ALA A 457 6.15 2.71 -20.59
N ARG A 458 5.63 3.32 -21.67
CA ARG A 458 5.09 2.61 -22.84
C ARG A 458 6.17 1.91 -23.64
N THR A 459 7.34 2.52 -23.76
CA THR A 459 8.53 1.91 -24.39
C THR A 459 8.96 0.66 -23.63
N LEU A 460 9.08 0.75 -22.30
CA LEU A 460 9.39 -0.40 -21.44
C LEU A 460 8.30 -1.48 -21.51
N ARG A 461 7.02 -1.09 -21.51
CA ARG A 461 5.89 -2.01 -21.70
C ARG A 461 5.96 -2.74 -23.04
N GLY A 462 6.43 -2.10 -24.11
CA GLY A 462 6.60 -2.71 -25.42
C GLY A 462 7.56 -3.91 -25.43
N GLN A 463 8.44 -4.01 -24.43
CA GLN A 463 9.36 -5.14 -24.26
C GLN A 463 8.69 -6.35 -23.60
N VAL A 464 7.49 -6.18 -23.01
CA VAL A 464 6.75 -7.25 -22.35
C VAL A 464 6.19 -8.23 -23.37
N GLN A 465 6.74 -9.45 -23.39
CA GLN A 465 6.37 -10.49 -24.36
C GLN A 465 5.12 -11.26 -23.95
N GLN A 466 4.86 -11.37 -22.65
CA GLN A 466 3.76 -12.17 -22.14
C GLN A 466 2.42 -11.45 -22.33
N LYS A 467 1.57 -12.01 -23.20
CA LYS A 467 0.25 -11.46 -23.54
C LYS A 467 -0.93 -12.28 -22.99
N ALA A 468 -0.66 -13.49 -22.52
CA ALA A 468 -1.66 -14.40 -21.98
C ALA A 468 -1.13 -15.06 -20.69
N CYS A 469 -2.04 -15.71 -19.97
CA CYS A 469 -1.65 -16.49 -18.80
C CYS A 469 -0.80 -17.70 -19.19
N GLU A 470 0.32 -17.90 -18.49
CA GLU A 470 1.19 -19.06 -18.65
C GLU A 470 1.59 -19.61 -17.28
N SER A 471 1.52 -20.94 -17.13
CA SER A 471 1.85 -21.62 -15.89
C SER A 471 3.36 -21.81 -15.68
N GLY A 472 4.18 -21.55 -16.71
CA GLY A 472 5.64 -21.73 -16.66
C GLY A 472 6.32 -20.73 -15.71
N THR A 473 7.16 -21.24 -14.80
CA THR A 473 7.93 -20.41 -13.86
C THR A 473 8.89 -19.45 -14.57
N GLY A 474 9.51 -19.88 -15.68
CA GLY A 474 10.42 -19.04 -16.47
C GLY A 474 9.74 -17.81 -17.10
N ALA A 475 8.55 -18.00 -17.70
CA ALA A 475 7.78 -16.91 -18.27
C ALA A 475 7.35 -15.88 -17.20
N ARG A 476 6.89 -16.36 -16.04
CA ARG A 476 6.51 -15.51 -14.90
C ARG A 476 7.72 -14.73 -14.34
N ALA A 477 8.89 -15.34 -14.25
CA ALA A 477 10.12 -14.66 -13.82
C ALA A 477 10.58 -13.60 -14.84
N ALA A 478 10.44 -13.86 -16.14
CA ALA A 478 10.72 -12.88 -17.19
C ALA A 478 9.76 -11.68 -17.10
N LEU A 479 8.47 -11.95 -16.88
CA LEU A 479 7.47 -10.91 -16.63
C LEU A 479 7.80 -10.09 -15.38
N ALA A 480 8.21 -10.73 -14.28
CA ALA A 480 8.62 -10.04 -13.06
C ALA A 480 9.77 -9.05 -13.32
N THR A 481 10.76 -9.47 -14.09
CA THR A 481 11.93 -8.65 -14.47
C THR A 481 11.50 -7.43 -15.29
N GLN A 482 10.65 -7.63 -16.30
CA GLN A 482 10.16 -6.54 -17.16
C GLN A 482 9.30 -5.55 -16.37
N GLN A 483 8.43 -6.03 -15.47
CA GLN A 483 7.65 -5.16 -14.59
C GLN A 483 8.53 -4.39 -13.62
N SER A 484 9.62 -4.99 -13.14
CA SER A 484 10.59 -4.28 -12.30
C SER A 484 11.19 -3.07 -13.02
N ALA A 485 11.52 -3.20 -14.32
CA ALA A 485 12.03 -2.09 -15.11
C ALA A 485 11.01 -0.95 -15.23
N ILE A 486 9.74 -1.27 -15.47
CA ILE A 486 8.65 -0.27 -15.49
C ILE A 486 8.53 0.40 -14.13
N ARG A 487 8.54 -0.37 -13.03
CA ARG A 487 8.41 0.17 -11.67
C ARG A 487 9.51 1.19 -11.34
N THR A 488 10.76 0.90 -11.69
CA THR A 488 11.88 1.80 -11.42
C THR A 488 11.76 3.14 -12.18
N ALA A 489 11.00 3.17 -13.27
CA ALA A 489 10.69 4.40 -14.01
C ALA A 489 9.51 5.19 -13.41
N LEU A 490 8.76 4.64 -12.46
CA LEU A 490 7.65 5.32 -11.80
C LEU A 490 8.15 6.23 -10.68
N PRO A 491 7.42 7.33 -10.37
CA PRO A 491 7.66 8.13 -9.19
C PRO A 491 7.64 7.27 -7.91
N ALA A 492 8.35 7.72 -6.87
CA ALA A 492 8.41 7.00 -5.59
C ALA A 492 7.04 6.80 -4.94
N GLN A 493 6.12 7.75 -5.12
CA GLN A 493 4.77 7.70 -4.58
C GLN A 493 3.71 7.70 -5.68
N ALA A 494 2.69 6.87 -5.47
CA ALA A 494 1.50 6.87 -6.30
C ALA A 494 0.68 8.13 -6.03
N ASN A 495 -0.09 8.58 -7.02
CA ASN A 495 -1.06 9.63 -6.81
C ASN A 495 -2.24 9.10 -6.00
N GLU A 496 -2.68 7.87 -6.27
CA GLU A 496 -3.83 7.25 -5.63
C GLU A 496 -3.48 5.82 -5.19
N ARG A 497 -4.04 5.35 -4.07
CA ARG A 497 -3.89 3.96 -3.62
C ARG A 497 -5.20 3.44 -3.07
N LEU A 498 -5.79 2.50 -3.79
CA LEU A 498 -7.01 1.81 -3.41
C LEU A 498 -6.65 0.47 -2.76
N VAL A 499 -7.13 0.23 -1.55
CA VAL A 499 -6.91 -0.99 -0.79
C VAL A 499 -8.24 -1.71 -0.65
N TYR A 500 -8.25 -2.99 -0.99
CA TYR A 500 -9.42 -3.84 -0.97
C TYR A 500 -9.17 -5.07 -0.09
N ARG A 501 -10.25 -5.53 0.56
CA ARG A 501 -10.28 -6.83 1.23
C ARG A 501 -11.06 -7.82 0.37
N CYS A 502 -10.39 -8.87 -0.08
CA CYS A 502 -10.95 -9.93 -0.90
C CYS A 502 -11.42 -11.11 -0.06
N THR A 503 -12.59 -11.63 -0.40
CA THR A 503 -13.16 -12.85 0.16
C THR A 503 -13.64 -13.76 -0.96
N ARG A 504 -13.86 -15.05 -0.70
CA ARG A 504 -14.48 -15.94 -1.70
C ARG A 504 -15.89 -15.44 -1.98
N ALA A 505 -16.21 -15.28 -3.25
CA ALA A 505 -17.57 -14.98 -3.66
C ALA A 505 -18.48 -16.15 -3.27
N GLY A 506 -19.51 -15.85 -2.49
CA GLY A 506 -20.59 -16.80 -2.17
C GLY A 506 -21.45 -17.15 -3.37
#